data_AF-A0A5J4NHV3-F1
#
_entry.id   AF-A0A5J4NHV3-F1
#
_cell.length_a   1.000
_cell.length_b   1.000
_cell.length_c   1.000
_cell.angle_alpha   90.00
_cell.angle_beta   90.00
_cell.angle_gamma   90.00
#
_symmetry.space_group_name_H-M   'P 1'
#
loop_
_entity.id
_entity.type
_entity.pdbx_description
1 polymer ?
#
loop_
_entity_poly.entity_id
_entity_poly.type
_entity_poly.pdbx_seq_one_letter_code
_entity_poly.pdbx_strand_id
1 'polypeptide(L)'
;MRYLTLLVWTVVMLSVRVLVKHCASQNFIKSFAHSSMDNWDSVLEGVFLHEAGLNVYDNDIVHQPPLALHLWSVALRYTENWIVIYFLVIHCFNPYSILAFASQSTSIIWNITSIWTLITCFQNHLFISSCFCALGCYLRLYSGLLLLPILAVATHKTTANNRLAFRLFRMGTSLLGFVATTVGLLYGSYLAEGRTWTFLKSIYFH
;
A
#
# COMPACT_ATOMS: atom_id res chain seq x y z
N MET A 1 15.49 -27.56 -12.94
CA MET A 1 14.37 -28.04 -12.10
C MET A 1 13.58 -26.91 -11.45
N ARG A 2 14.18 -26.05 -10.61
CA ARG A 2 13.49 -24.91 -9.95
C ARG A 2 12.78 -23.92 -10.90
N TYR A 3 13.37 -23.60 -12.04
CA TYR A 3 12.78 -22.69 -13.03
C TYR A 3 11.61 -23.32 -13.80
N LEU A 4 11.67 -24.64 -14.07
CA LEU A 4 10.61 -25.37 -14.76
C LEU A 4 9.35 -25.47 -13.89
N THR A 5 9.53 -25.75 -12.59
CA THR A 5 8.42 -25.75 -11.63
C THR A 5 7.76 -24.39 -11.51
N LEU A 6 8.53 -23.30 -11.51
CA LEU A 6 7.98 -21.94 -11.47
C LEU A 6 7.18 -21.64 -12.75
N LEU A 7 7.71 -22.00 -13.92
CA LEU A 7 7.03 -21.79 -15.20
C LEU A 7 5.70 -22.55 -15.26
N VAL A 8 5.66 -23.81 -14.84
CA VAL A 8 4.43 -24.61 -14.79
C VAL A 8 3.39 -23.97 -13.86
N TRP A 9 3.80 -23.53 -12.66
CA TRP A 9 2.88 -22.84 -11.74
C TRP A 9 2.38 -21.51 -12.30
N THR A 10 3.22 -20.73 -13.00
CA THR A 10 2.76 -19.48 -13.63
C THR A 10 1.73 -19.72 -14.72
N VAL A 11 1.91 -20.75 -15.56
CA VAL A 11 0.97 -21.10 -16.63
C VAL A 11 -0.35 -21.56 -16.03
N VAL A 12 -0.34 -22.48 -15.07
CA VAL A 12 -1.56 -22.95 -14.39
C VAL A 12 -2.33 -21.78 -13.75
N MET A 13 -1.64 -20.82 -13.16
CA MET A 13 -2.28 -19.67 -12.50
C MET A 13 -2.83 -18.63 -13.48
N LEU A 14 -2.13 -18.39 -14.60
CA LEU A 14 -2.67 -17.59 -15.71
C LEU A 14 -3.94 -18.22 -16.27
N SER A 15 -3.95 -19.54 -16.43
CA SER A 15 -5.13 -20.29 -16.86
C SER A 15 -6.30 -20.12 -15.89
N VAL A 16 -6.07 -20.27 -14.58
CA VAL A 16 -7.11 -20.07 -13.56
C VAL A 16 -7.65 -18.64 -13.57
N ARG A 17 -6.81 -17.62 -13.80
CA ARG A 17 -7.23 -16.20 -13.88
C ARG A 17 -8.10 -15.92 -15.11
N VAL A 18 -7.71 -16.43 -16.26
CA VAL A 18 -8.50 -16.33 -17.51
C VAL A 18 -9.83 -17.07 -17.33
N LEU A 19 -9.81 -18.23 -16.67
CA LEU A 19 -11.00 -19.02 -16.39
C LEU A 19 -11.95 -18.29 -15.44
N VAL A 20 -11.45 -17.66 -14.36
CA VAL A 20 -12.27 -16.85 -13.45
C VAL A 20 -12.85 -15.64 -14.18
N LYS A 21 -12.07 -14.96 -15.02
CA LYS A 21 -12.56 -13.80 -15.81
C LYS A 21 -13.68 -14.19 -16.80
N HIS A 22 -13.62 -15.39 -17.37
CA HIS A 22 -14.61 -15.87 -18.35
C HIS A 22 -15.80 -16.63 -17.73
N CYS A 23 -15.60 -17.35 -16.63
CA CYS A 23 -16.63 -18.17 -16.01
C CYS A 23 -17.34 -17.47 -14.83
N ALA A 24 -16.71 -16.50 -14.16
CA ALA A 24 -17.37 -15.81 -13.04
C ALA A 24 -18.38 -14.78 -13.56
N SER A 25 -19.56 -14.78 -12.95
CA SER A 25 -20.63 -13.82 -13.24
C SER A 25 -20.13 -12.39 -13.02
N GLN A 26 -20.37 -11.52 -14.00
CA GLN A 26 -20.05 -10.09 -13.91
C GLN A 26 -20.66 -9.44 -12.67
N ASN A 27 -21.82 -9.90 -12.22
CA ASN A 27 -22.46 -9.39 -11.00
C ASN A 27 -21.71 -9.83 -9.74
N PHE A 28 -21.19 -11.06 -9.70
CA PHE A 28 -20.37 -11.53 -8.58
C PHE A 28 -19.04 -10.79 -8.50
N ILE A 29 -18.38 -10.59 -9.66
CA ILE A 29 -17.15 -9.80 -9.74
C ILE A 29 -17.41 -8.38 -9.27
N LYS A 30 -18.44 -7.69 -9.80
CA LYS A 30 -18.79 -6.32 -9.42
C LYS A 30 -19.14 -6.19 -7.93
N SER A 31 -19.88 -7.13 -7.34
CA SER A 31 -20.17 -7.10 -5.90
C SER A 31 -18.92 -7.21 -5.02
N PHE A 32 -17.92 -7.98 -5.45
CA PHE A 32 -16.64 -8.10 -4.75
C PHE A 32 -15.70 -6.91 -5.04
N ALA A 33 -15.89 -6.30 -6.20
CA ALA A 33 -14.99 -5.34 -6.82
C ALA A 33 -15.45 -3.89 -6.72
N HIS A 34 -16.68 -3.59 -6.29
CA HIS A 34 -17.25 -2.23 -6.41
C HIS A 34 -16.32 -1.17 -5.84
N SER A 35 -15.93 -1.29 -4.56
CA SER A 35 -14.97 -0.33 -3.95
C SER A 35 -13.56 -0.39 -4.56
N SER A 36 -13.21 -1.46 -5.25
CA SER A 36 -11.88 -1.66 -5.84
C SER A 36 -11.77 -1.11 -7.26
N MET A 37 -12.83 -1.25 -8.05
CA MET A 37 -12.97 -0.71 -9.41
C MET A 37 -13.14 0.81 -9.35
N ASP A 38 -14.00 1.31 -8.46
CA ASP A 38 -14.16 2.76 -8.25
C ASP A 38 -12.83 3.42 -7.85
N ASN A 39 -12.00 2.71 -7.06
CA ASN A 39 -10.66 3.15 -6.69
C ASN A 39 -9.64 3.10 -7.84
N TRP A 40 -9.84 2.25 -8.85
CA TRP A 40 -8.93 2.12 -9.99
C TRP A 40 -9.26 3.11 -11.10
N ASP A 41 -10.54 3.29 -11.41
CA ASP A 41 -11.00 4.30 -12.37
C ASP A 41 -10.59 5.70 -11.92
N SER A 42 -10.71 5.99 -10.61
CA SER A 42 -10.19 7.21 -9.97
C SER A 42 -8.67 7.40 -10.16
N VAL A 43 -7.87 6.32 -10.14
CA VAL A 43 -6.41 6.39 -10.42
C VAL A 43 -6.16 6.75 -11.87
N LEU A 44 -6.83 6.05 -12.79
CA LEU A 44 -6.64 6.24 -14.23
C LEU A 44 -7.00 7.66 -14.64
N GLU A 45 -8.13 8.17 -14.15
CA GLU A 45 -8.56 9.54 -14.37
C GLU A 45 -7.57 10.54 -13.75
N GLY A 46 -7.09 10.28 -12.53
CA GLY A 46 -6.10 11.12 -11.88
C GLY A 46 -4.76 11.18 -12.62
N VAL A 47 -4.28 10.05 -13.13
CA VAL A 47 -3.05 9.99 -13.95
C VAL A 47 -3.27 10.73 -15.28
N PHE A 48 -4.42 10.58 -15.93
CA PHE A 48 -4.74 11.28 -17.16
C PHE A 48 -4.79 12.82 -16.97
N LEU A 49 -5.43 13.30 -15.90
CA LEU A 49 -5.47 14.72 -15.56
C LEU A 49 -4.09 15.28 -15.21
N HIS A 50 -3.29 14.50 -14.47
CA HIS A 50 -1.92 14.85 -14.13
C HIS A 50 -1.03 15.00 -15.37
N GLU A 51 -1.13 14.08 -16.34
CA GLU A 51 -0.40 14.16 -17.60
C GLU A 51 -0.86 15.32 -18.49
N ALA A 52 -2.12 15.73 -18.40
CA ALA A 52 -2.67 16.90 -19.10
C ALA A 52 -2.30 18.24 -18.45
N GLY A 53 -1.63 18.24 -17.28
CA GLY A 53 -1.28 19.45 -16.53
C GLY A 53 -2.47 20.16 -15.87
N LEU A 54 -3.59 19.44 -15.70
CA LEU A 54 -4.79 19.94 -15.04
C LEU A 54 -4.73 19.60 -13.53
N ASN A 55 -5.43 20.37 -12.71
CA ASN A 55 -5.51 20.11 -11.27
C ASN A 55 -6.28 18.81 -11.01
N VAL A 56 -5.61 17.83 -10.41
CA VAL A 56 -6.12 16.47 -10.21
C VAL A 56 -7.18 16.41 -9.11
N TYR A 57 -7.14 17.34 -8.16
CA TYR A 57 -8.02 17.35 -6.99
C TYR A 57 -9.22 18.29 -7.15
N ASP A 58 -9.38 18.94 -8.31
CA ASP A 58 -10.58 19.72 -8.61
C ASP A 58 -11.76 18.78 -8.85
N ASN A 59 -12.85 18.98 -8.09
CA ASN A 59 -14.10 18.20 -8.10
C ASN A 59 -14.09 16.86 -7.35
N ASP A 60 -13.08 16.59 -6.50
CA ASP A 60 -13.07 15.42 -5.59
C ASP A 60 -13.15 14.06 -6.31
N ILE A 61 -12.61 14.00 -7.53
CA ILE A 61 -12.63 12.78 -8.36
C ILE A 61 -11.56 11.78 -7.90
N VAL A 62 -10.46 12.28 -7.32
CA VAL A 62 -9.26 11.50 -7.00
C VAL A 62 -8.99 11.47 -5.51
N HIS A 63 -9.17 10.31 -4.88
CA HIS A 63 -8.99 10.13 -3.43
C HIS A 63 -7.64 9.49 -3.06
N GLN A 64 -6.62 9.71 -3.90
CA GLN A 64 -5.29 9.14 -3.72
C GLN A 64 -4.23 10.21 -3.47
N PRO A 65 -3.25 9.95 -2.58
CA PRO A 65 -2.21 10.91 -2.29
C PRO A 65 -1.32 11.22 -3.51
N PRO A 66 -0.80 12.45 -3.66
CA PRO A 66 -0.15 12.87 -4.91
C PRO A 66 1.18 12.13 -5.15
N LEU A 67 1.93 11.81 -4.08
CA LEU A 67 3.09 10.92 -4.22
C LEU A 67 2.72 9.50 -4.66
N ALA A 68 1.56 8.98 -4.22
CA ALA A 68 1.08 7.69 -4.67
C ALA A 68 0.63 7.76 -6.14
N LEU A 69 -0.02 8.85 -6.55
CA LEU A 69 -0.39 9.12 -7.94
C LEU A 69 0.84 9.21 -8.85
N HIS A 70 1.88 9.92 -8.42
CA HIS A 70 3.14 10.02 -9.15
C HIS A 70 3.88 8.66 -9.20
N LEU A 71 3.82 7.90 -8.10
CA LEU A 71 4.30 6.52 -8.10
C LEU A 71 3.54 5.68 -9.13
N TRP A 72 2.22 5.85 -9.28
CA TRP A 72 1.42 5.16 -10.30
C TRP A 72 1.77 5.60 -11.72
N SER A 73 1.92 6.90 -11.98
CA SER A 73 2.30 7.41 -13.31
C SER A 73 3.68 6.89 -13.73
N VAL A 74 4.61 6.80 -12.79
CA VAL A 74 5.94 6.20 -13.01
C VAL A 74 5.84 4.68 -13.13
N ALA A 75 5.10 4.00 -12.25
CA ALA A 75 4.97 2.54 -12.28
C ALA A 75 4.33 2.05 -13.57
N LEU A 76 3.31 2.74 -14.08
CA LEU A 76 2.67 2.44 -15.37
C LEU A 76 3.67 2.59 -16.54
N ARG A 77 4.58 3.57 -16.46
CA ARG A 77 5.66 3.79 -17.44
C ARG A 77 6.80 2.75 -17.35
N TYR A 78 6.94 2.04 -16.23
CA TYR A 78 8.06 1.13 -15.95
C TYR A 78 7.69 -0.37 -15.95
N THR A 79 6.53 -0.76 -16.48
CA THR A 79 6.02 -2.15 -16.47
C THR A 79 6.83 -3.17 -17.30
N GLU A 80 8.04 -2.84 -17.78
CA GLU A 80 8.92 -3.74 -18.54
C GLU A 80 10.00 -4.50 -17.71
N ASN A 81 9.95 -4.53 -16.37
CA ASN A 81 11.01 -5.19 -15.58
C ASN A 81 10.59 -6.46 -14.79
N TRP A 82 11.34 -7.53 -15.07
CA TRP A 82 11.20 -8.94 -14.66
C TRP A 82 11.25 -9.25 -13.15
N ILE A 83 11.71 -8.32 -12.31
CA ILE A 83 11.77 -8.51 -10.84
C ILE A 83 10.39 -8.36 -10.18
N VAL A 84 9.48 -7.61 -10.79
CA VAL A 84 8.10 -7.43 -10.33
C VAL A 84 7.29 -8.73 -10.48
N ILE A 85 7.63 -9.56 -11.47
CA ILE A 85 6.96 -10.84 -11.76
C ILE A 85 7.16 -11.82 -10.60
N TYR A 86 8.35 -11.90 -10.01
CA TYR A 86 8.62 -12.84 -8.92
C TYR A 86 7.81 -12.52 -7.65
N PHE A 87 7.69 -11.23 -7.34
CA PHE A 87 6.90 -10.75 -6.20
C PHE A 87 5.39 -10.91 -6.45
N LEU A 88 4.96 -10.66 -7.70
CA LEU A 88 3.59 -10.92 -8.15
C LEU A 88 3.23 -12.39 -8.07
N VAL A 89 4.10 -13.33 -8.48
CA VAL A 89 3.80 -14.78 -8.51
C VAL A 89 3.53 -15.34 -7.12
N ILE A 90 4.29 -14.91 -6.10
CA ILE A 90 4.04 -15.30 -4.70
C ILE A 90 2.71 -14.69 -4.20
N HIS A 91 2.42 -13.45 -4.61
CA HIS A 91 1.16 -12.79 -4.31
C HIS A 91 -0.03 -13.41 -5.09
N CYS A 92 0.21 -14.00 -6.27
CA CYS A 92 -0.78 -14.63 -7.14
C CYS A 92 -1.37 -15.93 -6.58
N PHE A 93 -0.72 -16.58 -5.61
CA PHE A 93 -1.21 -17.80 -4.96
C PHE A 93 -2.31 -17.55 -3.92
N ASN A 94 -2.51 -16.30 -3.50
CA ASN A 94 -3.55 -15.96 -2.53
C ASN A 94 -4.90 -15.78 -3.27
N PRO A 95 -5.98 -16.51 -2.92
CA PRO A 95 -7.29 -16.36 -3.54
C PRO A 95 -7.84 -14.92 -3.46
N TYR A 96 -7.49 -14.21 -2.39
CA TYR A 96 -7.79 -12.77 -2.25
C TYR A 96 -7.10 -11.94 -3.34
N SER A 97 -5.85 -12.23 -3.66
CA SER A 97 -5.08 -11.52 -4.68
C SER A 97 -5.53 -11.86 -6.10
N ILE A 98 -6.07 -13.05 -6.36
CA ILE A 98 -6.66 -13.43 -7.65
C ILE A 98 -7.93 -12.61 -7.92
N LEU A 99 -8.80 -12.50 -6.92
CA LEU A 99 -10.04 -11.71 -7.00
C LEU A 99 -9.76 -10.21 -7.01
N ALA A 100 -8.78 -9.73 -6.24
CA ALA A 100 -8.31 -8.35 -6.26
C ALA A 100 -7.71 -7.96 -7.63
N PHE A 101 -7.03 -8.88 -8.30
CA PHE A 101 -6.47 -8.63 -9.64
C PHE A 101 -7.56 -8.63 -10.73
N ALA A 102 -8.52 -9.55 -10.64
CA ALA A 102 -9.69 -9.56 -11.54
C ALA A 102 -10.55 -8.30 -11.40
N SER A 103 -10.50 -7.65 -10.22
CA SER A 103 -11.20 -6.40 -9.91
C SER A 103 -10.35 -5.14 -10.09
N GLN A 104 -9.11 -5.25 -10.62
CA GLN A 104 -8.18 -4.13 -10.79
C GLN A 104 -7.92 -3.32 -9.49
N SER A 105 -8.00 -3.98 -8.33
CA SER A 105 -7.92 -3.31 -7.03
C SER A 105 -6.52 -2.79 -6.69
N THR A 106 -6.41 -1.50 -6.34
CA THR A 106 -5.20 -0.91 -5.73
C THR A 106 -4.89 -1.46 -4.33
N SER A 107 -5.79 -2.25 -3.75
CA SER A 107 -5.67 -2.83 -2.39
C SER A 107 -4.43 -3.72 -2.21
N ILE A 108 -3.83 -4.22 -3.28
CA ILE A 108 -2.61 -5.05 -3.23
C ILE A 108 -1.47 -4.31 -2.53
N ILE A 109 -1.25 -3.02 -2.85
CA ILE A 109 -0.12 -2.24 -2.30
C ILE A 109 -0.30 -2.00 -0.79
N TRP A 110 -1.52 -1.69 -0.36
CA TRP A 110 -1.84 -1.44 1.05
C TRP A 110 -1.65 -2.68 1.91
N ASN A 111 -2.06 -3.83 1.37
CA ASN A 111 -1.92 -5.12 2.04
C ASN A 111 -0.46 -5.57 2.13
N ILE A 112 0.33 -5.41 1.07
CA ILE A 112 1.77 -5.70 1.08
C ILE A 112 2.48 -4.85 2.13
N THR A 113 2.19 -3.55 2.19
CA THR A 113 2.78 -2.63 3.17
C THR A 113 2.42 -3.03 4.62
N SER A 114 1.18 -3.45 4.86
CA SER A 114 0.72 -3.91 6.17
C SER A 114 1.37 -5.23 6.59
N ILE A 115 1.59 -6.16 5.65
CA ILE A 115 2.31 -7.42 5.90
C ILE A 115 3.78 -7.14 6.25
N TRP A 116 4.46 -6.27 5.49
CA TRP A 116 5.84 -5.88 5.77
C TRP A 116 6.00 -5.20 7.14
N THR A 117 5.01 -4.40 7.53
CA THR A 117 4.93 -3.80 8.87
C THR A 117 4.91 -4.87 9.96
N LEU A 118 4.10 -5.92 9.80
CA LEU A 118 4.01 -7.02 10.78
C LEU A 118 5.29 -7.87 10.82
N ILE A 119 5.88 -8.21 9.67
CA ILE A 119 7.13 -9.00 9.60
C ILE A 119 8.25 -8.28 10.36
N THR A 120 8.45 -7.00 10.08
CA THR A 120 9.48 -6.18 10.72
C THR A 120 9.20 -5.95 12.21
N CYS A 121 7.92 -5.89 12.61
CA CYS A 121 7.50 -5.85 14.01
C CYS A 121 7.91 -7.14 14.74
N PHE A 122 7.62 -8.31 14.18
CA PHE A 122 8.00 -9.60 14.76
C PHE A 122 9.52 -9.79 14.83
N GLN A 123 10.26 -9.26 13.85
CA GLN A 123 11.73 -9.20 13.86
C GLN A 123 12.31 -8.17 14.85
N ASN A 124 11.47 -7.45 15.60
CA ASN A 124 11.84 -6.47 16.62
C ASN A 124 12.53 -5.20 16.06
N HIS A 125 12.47 -4.98 14.74
CA HIS A 125 12.93 -3.76 14.09
C HIS A 125 11.83 -2.68 14.14
N LEU A 126 11.56 -2.17 15.35
CA LEU A 126 10.43 -1.26 15.62
C LEU A 126 10.49 0.04 14.83
N PHE A 127 11.68 0.59 14.59
CA PHE A 127 11.84 1.81 13.78
C PHE A 127 11.40 1.58 12.34
N ILE A 128 11.91 0.52 11.71
CA ILE A 128 11.56 0.16 10.32
C ILE A 128 10.07 -0.19 10.22
N SER A 129 9.54 -0.93 11.21
CA SER A 129 8.12 -1.23 11.30
C SER A 129 7.26 0.05 11.41
N SER A 130 7.72 1.04 12.19
CA SER A 130 7.02 2.32 12.31
C SER A 130 7.03 3.14 11.02
N CYS A 131 8.11 3.09 10.23
CA CYS A 131 8.18 3.72 8.92
C CYS A 131 7.22 3.07 7.91
N PHE A 132 7.15 1.74 7.86
CA PHE A 132 6.18 1.04 7.01
C PHE A 132 4.73 1.25 7.47
N CYS A 133 4.50 1.34 8.78
CA CYS A 133 3.19 1.70 9.33
C CYS A 133 2.79 3.14 8.96
N ALA A 134 3.72 4.09 9.01
CA ALA A 134 3.50 5.47 8.57
C ALA A 134 3.22 5.56 7.07
N LEU A 135 3.95 4.80 6.25
CA LEU A 135 3.67 4.65 4.82
C LEU A 135 2.26 4.08 4.61
N GLY A 136 1.90 3.02 5.33
CA GLY A 136 0.56 2.43 5.27
C GLY A 136 -0.53 3.42 5.69
N CYS A 137 -0.31 4.20 6.74
CA CYS A 137 -1.25 5.20 7.27
C CYS A 137 -1.47 6.34 6.28
N TYR A 138 -0.39 6.80 5.63
CA TYR A 138 -0.44 7.82 4.58
C TYR A 138 -1.34 7.36 3.41
N LEU A 139 -1.28 6.08 3.07
CA LEU A 139 -2.04 5.49 1.97
C LEU A 139 -3.48 5.10 2.36
N ARG A 140 -3.69 4.63 3.60
CA ARG A 140 -5.00 4.35 4.18
C ARG A 140 -4.93 4.53 5.70
N LEU A 141 -5.69 5.50 6.23
CA LEU A 141 -5.74 5.85 7.65
C LEU A 141 -5.84 4.65 8.60
N TYR A 142 -6.62 3.62 8.25
CA TYR A 142 -6.81 2.41 9.07
C TYR A 142 -5.51 1.63 9.36
N SER A 143 -4.50 1.69 8.48
CA SER A 143 -3.21 1.02 8.71
C SER A 143 -2.43 1.66 9.87
N GLY A 144 -2.76 2.89 10.26
CA GLY A 144 -2.20 3.54 11.46
C GLY A 144 -2.54 2.82 12.77
N LEU A 145 -3.60 2.01 12.81
CA LEU A 145 -3.94 1.19 13.99
C LEU A 145 -2.85 0.15 14.31
N LEU A 146 -2.03 -0.23 13.33
CA LEU A 146 -0.88 -1.12 13.52
C LEU A 146 0.24 -0.48 14.37
N LEU A 147 0.18 0.82 14.65
CA LEU A 147 1.07 1.45 15.62
C LEU A 147 0.85 0.91 17.05
N LEU A 148 -0.39 0.55 17.39
CA LEU A 148 -0.73 -0.03 18.71
C LEU A 148 0.04 -1.34 19.00
N PRO A 149 0.01 -2.36 18.13
CA PRO A 149 0.80 -3.58 18.35
C PRO A 149 2.32 -3.33 18.32
N ILE A 150 2.82 -2.36 17.55
CA ILE A 150 4.25 -1.98 17.55
C ILE A 150 4.65 -1.43 18.93
N LEU A 151 3.85 -0.53 19.49
CA LEU A 151 4.06 0.01 20.84
C LEU A 151 3.93 -1.09 21.90
N ALA A 152 2.96 -2.00 21.77
CA ALA A 152 2.81 -3.13 22.68
C ALA A 152 4.07 -4.03 22.70
N VAL A 153 4.61 -4.38 21.53
CA VAL A 153 5.85 -5.18 21.42
C VAL A 153 7.07 -4.45 21.99
N ALA A 154 7.13 -3.12 21.86
CA ALA A 154 8.18 -2.30 22.47
C ALA A 154 8.23 -2.43 24.00
N THR A 155 7.08 -2.66 24.65
CA THR A 155 6.97 -2.80 26.12
C THR A 155 7.32 -4.21 26.63
N HIS A 156 7.04 -5.25 25.84
CA HIS A 156 7.05 -6.65 26.32
C HIS A 156 8.46 -7.26 26.50
N LYS A 157 9.45 -6.91 25.66
CA LYS A 157 10.79 -7.56 25.65
C LYS A 157 11.81 -7.04 26.68
N THR A 158 11.39 -6.52 27.84
CA THR A 158 12.33 -5.86 28.79
C THR A 158 12.58 -6.70 30.04
N THR A 159 13.68 -7.44 30.07
CA THR A 159 14.22 -8.16 31.24
C THR A 159 15.45 -7.42 31.81
N ALA A 160 15.35 -6.95 33.06
CA ALA A 160 16.40 -6.30 33.91
C ALA A 160 16.55 -4.75 33.92
N ASN A 161 17.41 -4.27 34.84
CA ASN A 161 17.21 -3.23 35.88
C ASN A 161 16.96 -1.74 35.48
N ASN A 162 17.06 -1.35 34.20
CA ASN A 162 16.82 0.04 33.73
C ASN A 162 15.47 0.20 32.99
N ARG A 163 14.39 -0.23 33.66
CA ARG A 163 13.11 -0.61 33.04
C ARG A 163 12.35 0.50 32.33
N LEU A 164 12.32 1.73 32.85
CA LEU A 164 11.47 2.79 32.29
C LEU A 164 12.17 3.55 31.15
N ALA A 165 13.41 4.00 31.39
CA ALA A 165 14.16 4.79 30.42
C ALA A 165 14.40 4.03 29.10
N PHE A 166 14.73 2.73 29.17
CA PHE A 166 14.92 1.92 27.96
C PHE A 166 13.62 1.67 27.20
N ARG A 167 12.49 1.50 27.90
CA ARG A 167 11.16 1.37 27.28
C ARG A 167 10.74 2.67 26.60
N LEU A 168 10.86 3.80 27.31
CA LEU A 168 10.55 5.13 26.78
C LEU A 168 11.44 5.49 25.60
N PHE A 169 12.73 5.14 25.66
CA PHE A 169 13.63 5.31 24.53
C PHE A 169 13.18 4.50 23.31
N ARG A 170 12.85 3.21 23.48
CA ARG A 170 12.37 2.37 22.37
C ARG A 170 11.04 2.86 21.79
N MET A 171 10.07 3.20 22.65
CA MET A 171 8.80 3.79 22.21
C MET A 171 9.02 5.13 21.49
N GLY A 172 9.88 5.97 22.06
CA GLY A 172 10.27 7.26 21.50
C GLY A 172 10.88 7.10 20.10
N THR A 173 11.78 6.14 19.91
CA THR A 173 12.37 5.88 18.58
C THR A 173 11.32 5.42 17.56
N SER A 174 10.34 4.57 17.93
CA SER A 174 9.27 4.17 17.01
C SER A 174 8.28 5.30 16.71
N LEU A 175 7.96 6.14 17.70
CA LEU A 175 7.08 7.29 17.49
C LEU A 175 7.76 8.35 16.63
N LEU A 176 9.04 8.59 16.86
CA LEU A 176 9.85 9.49 16.04
C LEU A 176 9.92 8.99 14.60
N GLY A 177 10.16 7.69 14.39
CA GLY A 177 10.15 7.09 13.05
C GLY A 177 8.81 7.26 12.34
N PHE A 178 7.70 7.01 13.05
CA PHE A 178 6.36 7.22 12.51
C PHE A 178 6.10 8.67 12.13
N VAL A 179 6.28 9.61 13.07
CA VAL A 179 6.00 11.03 12.86
C VAL A 179 6.91 11.62 11.78
N ALA A 180 8.21 11.33 11.81
CA ALA A 180 9.15 11.82 10.80
C ALA A 180 8.78 11.33 9.40
N THR A 181 8.36 10.06 9.27
CA THR A 181 7.96 9.50 7.97
C THR A 181 6.64 10.10 7.48
N THR A 182 5.64 10.24 8.34
CA THR A 182 4.35 10.86 7.95
C THR A 182 4.52 12.33 7.56
N VAL A 183 5.28 13.11 8.33
CA VAL A 183 5.58 14.51 8.01
C VAL A 183 6.38 14.60 6.72
N GLY A 184 7.39 13.75 6.52
CA GLY A 184 8.17 13.71 5.29
C GLY A 184 7.33 13.40 4.05
N LEU A 185 6.41 12.45 4.14
CA LEU A 185 5.50 12.10 3.04
C LEU A 185 4.52 13.24 2.74
N LEU A 186 3.90 13.84 3.76
CA LEU A 186 3.00 14.98 3.56
C LEU A 186 3.72 16.20 2.98
N TYR A 187 4.95 16.46 3.43
CA TYR A 187 5.76 17.55 2.90
C TYR A 187 6.21 17.27 1.45
N GLY A 188 6.59 16.04 1.13
CA GLY A 188 6.89 15.63 -0.25
C GLY A 188 5.69 15.82 -1.18
N SER A 189 4.49 15.49 -0.70
CA SER A 189 3.23 15.73 -1.41
C SER A 189 2.95 17.21 -1.65
N TYR A 190 3.19 18.04 -0.64
CA TYR A 190 3.06 19.49 -0.78
C TYR A 190 3.99 20.06 -1.85
N LEU A 191 5.22 19.54 -1.96
CA LEU A 191 6.16 19.94 -3.01
C LEU A 191 5.75 19.44 -4.39
N ALA A 192 5.20 18.23 -4.49
CA ALA A 192 4.73 17.65 -5.75
C ALA A 192 3.55 18.42 -6.35
N GLU A 193 2.61 18.87 -5.50
CA GLU A 193 1.38 19.57 -5.93
C GLU A 193 1.57 21.10 -6.07
N GLY A 194 2.80 21.56 -6.31
CA GLY A 194 3.05 22.99 -6.54
C GLY A 194 2.77 23.88 -5.33
N ARG A 195 2.98 23.38 -4.09
CA ARG A 195 2.83 24.11 -2.81
C ARG A 195 1.38 24.41 -2.41
N THR A 196 0.44 23.57 -2.80
CA THR A 196 -0.96 23.67 -2.38
C THR A 196 -1.36 22.55 -1.42
N TRP A 197 -2.23 22.85 -0.46
CA TRP A 197 -2.76 21.86 0.52
C TRP A 197 -4.16 21.34 0.12
N THR A 198 -4.58 21.59 -1.12
CA THR A 198 -5.90 21.21 -1.65
C THR A 198 -6.13 19.69 -1.56
N PHE A 199 -5.08 18.89 -1.81
CA PHE A 199 -5.12 17.43 -1.71
C PHE A 199 -5.53 16.94 -0.31
N LEU A 200 -5.15 17.66 0.75
CA LEU A 200 -5.41 17.22 2.13
C LEU A 200 -6.91 17.19 2.43
N LYS A 201 -7.66 18.15 1.87
CA LYS A 201 -9.11 18.25 2.04
C LYS A 201 -9.83 17.10 1.32
N SER A 202 -9.50 16.87 0.05
CA SER A 202 -10.10 15.81 -0.77
C SER A 202 -9.81 14.40 -0.24
N ILE A 203 -8.62 14.15 0.31
CA ILE A 203 -8.22 12.78 0.70
C ILE A 203 -8.65 12.43 2.13
N TYR A 204 -8.56 13.37 3.08
CA TYR A 204 -8.72 13.05 4.51
C TYR A 204 -9.95 13.70 5.15
N PHE A 205 -10.47 14.79 4.57
CA PHE A 205 -11.59 15.55 5.14
C PHE A 205 -12.78 15.50 4.19
N HIS A 206 -13.42 14.33 4.14
CA HIS A 206 -14.63 14.09 3.38
C HIS A 206 -15.87 14.07 4.26
#